data_AF-A0A177EBV7-F1
#
_entry.id   AF-A0A177EBV7-F1
#
_cell.length_a   1.000
_cell.length_b   1.000
_cell.length_c   1.000
_cell.angle_alpha   90.00
_cell.angle_beta   90.00
_cell.angle_gamma   90.00
#
_symmetry.space_group_name_H-M   'P 1'
#
loop_
_entity.id
_entity.type
_entity.pdbx_description
1 polymer ?
#
loop_
_entity_poly.entity_id
_entity_poly.type
_entity_poly.pdbx_seq_one_letter_code
_entity_poly.pdbx_strand_id
1 'polypeptide(L)'
;MATTSPNASPLIDTLSYLIAGPNRRAVYPEVEKLLKDPKMKRDLVSFHRLVAMKAYRLAADGDLLEAETLINGCNLNRLSGALANHHLERVMVRESFKRINRTESISLFLDGASDEDVYEWALLAKDWSKGRKYGSKLFSVSGNFALMVLLLDWRKEFSVRFLLEKVAVTSSLVLLLFARGVPLEELHPYICTLERDASFFLLMKKLFISGTDLSAYLACPVEDILSVIDDWEVYQHCLQGGLRVPGTAARSKGANFQRYLAVRDRSAEALAAFMVSYDRVEMVREELLCLEASEPETLKKLQKKVPEKIGVMIEYSLRKTAVQSLDRALFTTSSKDFSFLIGIILSEKNNDSLITALILCFLFAQRFDSFEVELILCLLYRHLFMYQEVLDTYTHLDIHTIQLERMSYLWNDLQILLEQKPGLLHLEYFDTYRTMVSQCNLEFFEAVKNGSFATAIDILGLRDALTASTTHQQMKEGVLHRSTPPSITKILPAEGRYLFDKLLAPPRTNPNQVLLTLEGLPETLDTAKIAELFSQARTKALLLVGQSAGLGTGLGTDPGTDLDNLLSSLIAAQEAAFQQLCH
;
A
#
# COMPACT_ATOMS: atom_id res chain seq x y z
N MET A 1 27.72 -52.19 0.48
CA MET A 1 26.75 -52.53 1.54
C MET A 1 27.10 -51.71 2.77
N ALA A 2 26.39 -50.60 2.98
CA ALA A 2 26.57 -49.76 4.15
C ALA A 2 25.69 -50.32 5.27
N THR A 3 26.30 -50.64 6.41
CA THR A 3 25.60 -51.04 7.63
C THR A 3 24.84 -49.85 8.18
N THR A 4 23.52 -49.84 8.00
CA THR A 4 22.60 -48.94 8.70
C THR A 4 22.68 -49.21 10.20
N SER A 5 22.98 -48.18 10.99
CA SER A 5 22.86 -48.21 12.45
C SER A 5 21.40 -48.54 12.84
N PRO A 6 21.12 -49.66 13.53
CA PRO A 6 19.75 -50.12 13.78
C PRO A 6 18.91 -49.20 14.70
N ASN A 7 19.54 -48.24 15.39
CA ASN A 7 18.88 -47.44 16.43
C ASN A 7 18.52 -46.01 16.00
N ALA A 8 18.88 -45.57 14.79
CA ALA A 8 18.62 -44.20 14.33
C ALA A 8 17.23 -44.04 13.67
N SER A 9 16.79 -45.03 12.88
CA SER A 9 15.54 -44.91 12.10
C SER A 9 14.29 -44.70 12.95
N PRO A 10 14.02 -45.49 14.02
CA PRO A 10 12.79 -45.33 14.81
C PRO A 10 12.73 -44.00 15.58
N LEU A 11 13.91 -43.51 16.01
CA LEU A 11 14.03 -42.21 16.65
C LEU A 11 13.72 -41.08 15.66
N ILE A 12 14.31 -41.14 14.46
CA ILE A 12 14.05 -40.14 13.41
C ILE A 12 12.59 -40.15 13.00
N ASP A 13 11.97 -41.32 12.84
CA ASP A 13 10.52 -41.44 12.55
C ASP A 13 9.68 -40.75 13.63
N THR A 14 9.98 -41.00 14.90
CA THR A 14 9.29 -40.37 16.04
C THR A 14 9.46 -38.84 16.02
N LEU A 15 10.68 -38.36 15.76
CA LEU A 15 10.96 -36.92 15.65
C LEU A 15 10.19 -36.28 14.50
N SER A 16 10.09 -36.93 13.33
CA SER A 16 9.30 -36.42 12.20
C SER A 16 7.85 -36.18 12.59
N TYR A 17 7.21 -37.14 13.24
CA TYR A 17 5.82 -36.98 13.68
C TYR A 17 5.65 -35.86 14.70
N LEU A 18 6.56 -35.74 15.65
CA LEU A 18 6.51 -34.69 16.68
C LEU A 18 6.73 -33.29 16.08
N ILE A 19 7.59 -33.17 15.06
CA ILE A 19 7.87 -31.92 14.34
C ILE A 19 6.71 -31.52 13.43
N ALA A 20 6.01 -32.47 12.83
CA ALA A 20 4.81 -32.19 12.05
C ALA A 20 3.65 -31.66 12.92
N GLY A 21 3.67 -31.99 14.22
CA GLY A 21 2.61 -31.67 15.16
C GLY A 21 2.78 -30.34 15.92
N PRO A 22 1.85 -30.03 16.85
CA PRO A 22 1.86 -28.80 17.64
C PRO A 22 3.05 -28.71 18.62
N ASN A 23 3.65 -29.85 18.99
CA ASN A 23 4.76 -29.93 19.94
C ASN A 23 6.15 -29.79 19.29
N ARG A 24 6.22 -29.32 18.03
CA ARG A 24 7.46 -29.24 17.23
C ARG A 24 8.65 -28.57 17.92
N ARG A 25 8.40 -27.57 18.78
CA ARG A 25 9.46 -26.83 19.50
C ARG A 25 10.15 -27.66 20.57
N ALA A 26 9.43 -28.61 21.18
CA ALA A 26 9.94 -29.38 22.31
C ALA A 26 11.04 -30.38 21.92
N VAL A 27 11.10 -30.78 20.65
CA VAL A 27 12.02 -31.83 20.15
C VAL A 27 13.14 -31.28 19.27
N TYR A 28 13.22 -29.95 19.12
CA TYR A 28 14.21 -29.30 18.27
C TYR A 28 15.65 -29.45 18.79
N PRO A 29 15.93 -29.36 20.11
CA PRO A 29 17.28 -29.61 20.64
C PRO A 29 17.83 -30.98 20.25
N GLU A 30 16.97 -32.00 20.19
CA GLU A 30 17.32 -33.35 19.79
C GLU A 30 17.67 -33.44 18.30
N VAL A 31 16.93 -32.75 17.42
CA VAL A 31 17.25 -32.66 15.99
C VAL A 31 18.60 -31.97 15.77
N GLU A 32 18.84 -30.85 16.46
CA GLU A 32 20.12 -30.11 16.41
C GLU A 32 21.30 -30.96 16.88
N LYS A 33 21.10 -31.72 17.96
CA LYS A 33 22.10 -32.65 18.48
C LYS A 33 22.43 -33.73 17.45
N LEU A 34 21.43 -34.31 16.80
CA LEU A 34 21.61 -35.35 15.79
C LEU A 34 22.27 -34.81 14.50
N LEU A 35 21.94 -33.58 14.06
CA LEU A 35 22.59 -32.94 12.91
C LEU A 35 24.09 -32.69 13.14
N LYS A 36 24.49 -32.50 14.40
CA LYS A 36 25.90 -32.33 14.80
C LYS A 36 26.65 -33.65 14.95
N ASP A 37 25.95 -34.80 15.03
CA ASP A 37 26.57 -36.12 15.14
C ASP A 37 27.30 -36.50 13.83
N PRO A 38 28.62 -36.74 13.86
CA PRO A 38 29.39 -37.19 12.69
C PRO A 38 28.86 -38.49 12.07
N LYS A 39 28.19 -39.35 12.85
CA LYS A 39 27.58 -40.59 12.36
C LYS A 39 26.38 -40.29 11.46
N MET A 40 25.58 -39.29 11.80
CA MET A 40 24.43 -38.88 10.98
C MET A 40 24.90 -38.29 9.65
N LYS A 41 25.99 -37.52 9.63
CA LYS A 41 26.57 -37.00 8.37
C LYS A 41 27.06 -38.09 7.40
N ARG A 42 27.36 -39.30 7.90
CA ARG A 42 27.74 -40.46 7.07
C ARG A 42 26.53 -41.22 6.53
N ASP A 43 25.41 -41.19 7.25
CA ASP A 43 24.12 -41.72 6.79
C ASP A 43 23.36 -40.62 6.06
N LEU A 44 23.56 -40.57 4.74
CA LEU A 44 23.02 -39.53 3.89
C LEU A 44 21.48 -39.44 3.98
N VAL A 45 20.77 -40.55 4.16
CA VAL A 45 19.29 -40.55 4.25
C VAL A 45 18.85 -39.91 5.55
N SER A 46 19.38 -40.39 6.69
CA SER A 46 19.09 -39.83 8.01
C SER A 46 19.45 -38.35 8.10
N PHE A 47 20.58 -37.94 7.52
CA PHE A 47 20.98 -36.54 7.45
C PHE A 47 19.95 -35.68 6.71
N HIS A 48 19.55 -36.08 5.49
CA HIS A 48 18.58 -35.30 4.71
C HIS A 48 17.19 -35.26 5.33
N ARG A 49 16.77 -36.32 6.05
CA ARG A 49 15.54 -36.31 6.86
C ARG A 49 15.60 -35.26 7.97
N LEU A 50 16.71 -35.21 8.72
CA LEU A 50 16.92 -34.20 9.77
C LEU A 50 17.00 -32.78 9.21
N VAL A 51 17.60 -32.60 8.02
CA VAL A 51 17.61 -31.31 7.31
C VAL A 51 16.18 -30.88 6.93
N ALA A 52 15.36 -31.78 6.38
CA ALA A 52 13.96 -31.50 6.05
C ALA A 52 13.17 -31.06 7.28
N MET A 53 13.33 -31.75 8.39
CA MET A 53 12.72 -31.41 9.67
C MET A 53 13.14 -30.04 10.19
N LYS A 54 14.45 -29.76 10.20
CA LYS A 54 14.97 -28.46 10.66
C LYS A 54 14.47 -27.33 9.77
N ALA A 55 14.52 -27.50 8.46
CA ALA A 55 14.06 -26.48 7.52
C ALA A 55 12.57 -26.17 7.68
N TYR A 56 11.74 -27.21 7.83
CA TYR A 56 10.30 -27.03 8.08
C TYR A 56 10.04 -26.31 9.38
N ARG A 57 10.73 -26.67 10.47
CA ARG A 57 10.58 -25.98 11.75
C ARG A 57 10.94 -24.49 11.62
N LEU A 58 12.09 -24.19 11.02
CA LEU A 58 12.55 -22.81 10.84
C LEU A 58 11.51 -22.02 10.04
N ALA A 59 11.06 -22.57 8.92
CA ALA A 59 10.05 -21.93 8.09
C ALA A 59 8.70 -21.75 8.81
N ALA A 60 8.25 -22.75 9.56
CA ALA A 60 6.98 -22.73 10.29
C ALA A 60 7.00 -21.78 11.50
N ASP A 61 8.17 -21.53 12.09
CA ASP A 61 8.35 -20.59 13.21
C ASP A 61 8.68 -19.16 12.75
N GLY A 62 8.80 -18.91 11.45
CA GLY A 62 9.06 -17.58 10.87
C GLY A 62 10.54 -17.26 10.62
N ASP A 63 11.45 -18.19 10.92
CA ASP A 63 12.90 -18.08 10.66
C ASP A 63 13.21 -18.34 9.16
N LEU A 64 12.56 -17.60 8.27
CA LEU A 64 12.51 -17.86 6.82
C LEU A 64 13.90 -17.77 6.15
N LEU A 65 14.76 -16.84 6.58
CA LEU A 65 16.12 -16.70 6.06
C LEU A 65 16.99 -17.92 6.40
N GLU A 66 16.92 -18.41 7.64
CA GLU A 66 17.70 -19.56 8.06
C GLU A 66 17.20 -20.84 7.37
N ALA A 67 15.87 -20.98 7.23
CA ALA A 67 15.27 -22.08 6.48
C ALA A 67 15.74 -22.10 5.02
N GLU A 68 15.72 -20.93 4.36
CA GLU A 68 16.19 -20.77 2.99
C GLU A 68 17.68 -21.12 2.87
N THR A 69 18.52 -20.61 3.77
CA THR A 69 19.96 -20.87 3.77
C THR A 69 20.26 -22.36 3.94
N LEU A 70 19.56 -23.03 4.84
CA LEU A 70 19.72 -24.45 5.10
C LEU A 70 19.37 -25.32 3.88
N ILE A 71 18.22 -25.06 3.26
CA ILE A 71 17.77 -25.84 2.10
C ILE A 71 18.66 -25.57 0.88
N ASN A 72 19.03 -24.31 0.63
CA ASN A 72 19.90 -23.94 -0.50
C ASN A 72 21.32 -24.49 -0.34
N GLY A 73 21.77 -24.76 0.89
CA GLY A 73 23.03 -25.45 1.15
C GLY A 73 23.03 -26.93 0.72
N CYS A 74 21.88 -27.50 0.36
CA CYS A 74 21.74 -28.90 -0.04
C CYS A 74 21.63 -29.06 -1.57
N ASN A 75 22.16 -30.16 -2.10
CA ASN A 75 21.87 -30.55 -3.48
C ASN A 75 20.44 -31.08 -3.55
N LEU A 76 19.52 -30.33 -4.17
CA LEU A 76 18.09 -30.65 -4.19
C LEU A 76 17.75 -32.01 -4.82
N ASN A 77 18.51 -32.44 -5.82
CA ASN A 77 18.32 -33.78 -6.42
C ASN A 77 18.72 -34.90 -5.46
N ARG A 78 19.81 -34.69 -4.69
CA ARG A 78 20.21 -35.64 -3.63
C ARG A 78 19.20 -35.66 -2.48
N LEU A 79 18.69 -34.49 -2.09
CA LEU A 79 17.64 -34.37 -1.07
C LEU A 79 16.37 -35.10 -1.51
N SER A 80 15.87 -34.85 -2.72
CA SER A 80 14.69 -35.53 -3.27
C SER A 80 14.90 -37.05 -3.34
N GLY A 81 16.03 -37.51 -3.88
CA GLY A 81 16.35 -38.93 -3.96
C GLY A 81 16.46 -39.61 -2.59
N ALA A 82 17.07 -38.95 -1.60
CA ALA A 82 17.17 -39.47 -0.23
C ALA A 82 15.81 -39.57 0.46
N LEU A 83 14.86 -38.70 0.10
CA LEU A 83 13.53 -38.65 0.71
C LEU A 83 12.46 -39.43 -0.06
N ALA A 84 12.80 -40.13 -1.15
CA ALA A 84 11.82 -40.77 -2.06
C ALA A 84 10.77 -41.64 -1.32
N ASN A 85 11.19 -42.37 -0.29
CA ASN A 85 10.34 -43.27 0.52
C ASN A 85 9.89 -42.67 1.86
N HIS A 86 10.13 -41.38 2.09
CA HIS A 86 9.89 -40.67 3.35
C HIS A 86 8.83 -39.58 3.16
N HIS A 87 7.56 -39.99 3.10
CA HIS A 87 6.44 -39.11 2.72
C HIS A 87 6.32 -37.88 3.62
N LEU A 88 6.44 -38.03 4.94
CA LEU A 88 6.25 -36.92 5.88
C LEU A 88 7.31 -35.82 5.70
N GLU A 89 8.57 -36.20 5.54
CA GLU A 89 9.67 -35.28 5.28
C GLU A 89 9.54 -34.60 3.92
N ARG A 90 8.99 -35.30 2.91
CA ARG A 90 8.67 -34.67 1.62
C ARG A 90 7.58 -33.61 1.76
N VAL A 91 6.53 -33.88 2.54
CA VAL A 91 5.51 -32.87 2.89
C VAL A 91 6.18 -31.67 3.57
N MET A 92 7.01 -31.91 4.58
CA MET A 92 7.76 -30.87 5.30
C MET A 92 8.62 -30.01 4.35
N VAL A 93 9.33 -30.62 3.40
CA VAL A 93 10.13 -29.89 2.42
C VAL A 93 9.26 -29.05 1.49
N ARG A 94 8.12 -29.56 1.01
CA ARG A 94 7.19 -28.77 0.18
C ARG A 94 6.63 -27.58 0.95
N GLU A 95 6.19 -27.80 2.19
CA GLU A 95 5.69 -26.73 3.06
C GLU A 95 6.78 -25.68 3.36
N SER A 96 8.02 -26.13 3.54
CA SER A 96 9.17 -25.22 3.67
C SER A 96 9.32 -24.36 2.42
N PHE A 97 9.32 -24.98 1.23
CA PHE A 97 9.45 -24.26 -0.04
C PHE A 97 8.30 -23.28 -0.32
N LYS A 98 7.06 -23.61 0.07
CA LYS A 98 5.95 -22.65 0.00
C LYS A 98 6.25 -21.41 0.84
N ARG A 99 6.69 -21.60 2.08
CA ARG A 99 6.98 -20.51 3.02
C ARG A 99 8.17 -19.65 2.60
N ILE A 100 9.23 -20.25 2.04
CA ILE A 100 10.40 -19.50 1.55
C ILE A 100 10.26 -19.04 0.08
N ASN A 101 9.07 -19.12 -0.51
CA ASN A 101 8.76 -18.75 -1.89
C ASN A 101 9.67 -19.39 -2.96
N ARG A 102 9.97 -20.67 -2.82
CA ARG A 102 10.75 -21.49 -3.79
C ARG A 102 9.84 -22.46 -4.54
N THR A 103 8.75 -21.91 -5.09
CA THR A 103 7.66 -22.72 -5.67
C THR A 103 8.09 -23.58 -6.85
N GLU A 104 9.10 -23.17 -7.61
CA GLU A 104 9.70 -23.95 -8.69
C GLU A 104 10.33 -25.27 -8.20
N SER A 105 10.91 -25.26 -6.99
CA SER A 105 11.61 -26.41 -6.41
C SER A 105 10.67 -27.48 -5.86
N ILE A 106 9.40 -27.12 -5.58
CA ILE A 106 8.38 -28.06 -5.12
C ILE A 106 8.14 -29.19 -6.12
N SER A 107 8.32 -28.92 -7.42
CA SER A 107 8.14 -29.90 -8.50
C SER A 107 8.95 -31.19 -8.30
N LEU A 108 10.13 -31.10 -7.67
CA LEU A 108 11.01 -32.23 -7.35
C LEU A 108 10.47 -33.14 -6.25
N PHE A 109 9.40 -32.74 -5.57
CA PHE A 109 8.83 -33.41 -4.41
C PHE A 109 7.36 -33.79 -4.61
N LEU A 110 6.84 -33.75 -5.84
CA LEU A 110 5.44 -34.06 -6.15
C LEU A 110 5.12 -35.56 -6.33
N ASP A 111 6.09 -36.45 -6.47
CA ASP A 111 5.80 -37.89 -6.61
C ASP A 111 5.05 -38.44 -5.38
N GLY A 112 3.88 -39.04 -5.54
CA GLY A 112 3.07 -39.51 -4.41
C GLY A 112 2.39 -38.39 -3.60
N ALA A 113 2.40 -37.15 -4.10
CA ALA A 113 1.59 -36.05 -3.59
C ALA A 113 0.09 -36.29 -3.77
N SER A 114 -0.73 -35.64 -2.93
CA SER A 114 -2.17 -35.61 -3.16
C SER A 114 -2.51 -34.79 -4.42
N ASP A 115 -3.68 -35.04 -5.02
CA ASP A 115 -4.16 -34.24 -6.15
C ASP A 115 -4.32 -32.75 -5.74
N GLU A 116 -4.66 -32.45 -4.48
CA GLU A 116 -4.72 -31.10 -3.92
C GLU A 116 -3.34 -30.42 -3.88
N ASP A 117 -2.30 -31.11 -3.39
CA ASP A 117 -0.94 -30.57 -3.34
C ASP A 117 -0.41 -30.21 -4.74
N VAL A 118 -0.68 -31.09 -5.72
CA VAL A 118 -0.25 -30.87 -7.11
C VAL A 118 -1.02 -29.72 -7.73
N TYR A 119 -2.32 -29.59 -7.42
CA TYR A 119 -3.16 -28.50 -7.86
C TYR A 119 -2.68 -27.15 -7.30
N GLU A 120 -2.48 -27.07 -5.98
CA GLU A 120 -2.01 -25.86 -5.30
C GLU A 120 -0.67 -25.40 -5.87
N TRP A 121 0.29 -26.32 -5.98
CA TRP A 121 1.58 -26.03 -6.59
C TRP A 121 1.42 -25.52 -8.03
N ALA A 122 0.57 -26.16 -8.84
CA ALA A 122 0.37 -25.76 -10.22
C ALA A 122 -0.16 -24.32 -10.32
N LEU A 123 -1.06 -23.90 -9.43
CA LEU A 123 -1.56 -22.53 -9.40
C LEU A 123 -0.48 -21.53 -8.96
N LEU A 124 0.28 -21.83 -7.90
CA LEU A 124 1.38 -20.98 -7.45
C LEU A 124 2.49 -20.87 -8.51
N ALA A 125 2.76 -21.94 -9.25
CA ALA A 125 3.73 -21.97 -10.34
C ALA A 125 3.16 -21.44 -11.68
N LYS A 126 1.88 -21.04 -11.73
CA LYS A 126 1.17 -20.61 -12.95
C LYS A 126 1.15 -21.66 -14.07
N ASP A 127 1.21 -22.95 -13.72
CA ASP A 127 1.00 -24.07 -14.63
C ASP A 127 -0.50 -24.34 -14.79
N TRP A 128 -1.17 -23.53 -15.60
CA TRP A 128 -2.63 -23.61 -15.83
C TRP A 128 -3.06 -24.94 -16.46
N SER A 129 -2.17 -25.61 -17.19
CA SER A 129 -2.44 -26.92 -17.79
C SER A 129 -2.64 -27.98 -16.71
N LYS A 130 -1.69 -28.08 -15.76
CA LYS A 130 -1.85 -28.96 -14.60
C LYS A 130 -2.96 -28.47 -13.68
N GLY A 131 -3.08 -27.16 -13.45
CA GLY A 131 -4.19 -26.59 -12.70
C GLY A 131 -5.55 -27.09 -13.20
N ARG A 132 -5.80 -27.03 -14.52
CA ARG A 132 -7.04 -27.56 -15.12
C ARG A 132 -7.22 -29.06 -14.92
N LYS A 133 -6.16 -29.83 -15.18
CA LYS A 133 -6.20 -31.30 -15.06
C LYS A 133 -6.60 -31.72 -13.65
N TYR A 134 -5.93 -31.17 -12.64
CA TYR A 134 -6.18 -31.54 -11.24
C TYR A 134 -7.43 -30.85 -10.67
N GLY A 135 -7.74 -29.62 -11.09
CA GLY A 135 -9.00 -28.96 -10.73
C GLY A 135 -10.23 -29.71 -11.22
N SER A 136 -10.16 -30.29 -12.43
CA SER A 136 -11.23 -31.14 -12.97
C SER A 136 -11.38 -32.45 -12.19
N LYS A 137 -10.26 -33.07 -11.77
CA LYS A 137 -10.30 -34.27 -10.92
C LYS A 137 -10.90 -33.97 -9.55
N LEU A 138 -10.57 -32.83 -8.97
CA LEU A 138 -11.05 -32.39 -7.67
C LEU A 138 -12.49 -31.84 -7.71
N PHE A 139 -13.09 -31.70 -8.89
CA PHE A 139 -14.45 -31.17 -9.05
C PHE A 139 -15.51 -31.99 -8.30
N SER A 140 -15.32 -33.31 -8.18
CA SER A 140 -16.22 -34.17 -7.39
C SER A 140 -16.13 -33.93 -5.89
N VAL A 141 -15.01 -33.34 -5.42
CA VAL A 141 -14.80 -32.97 -4.02
C VAL A 141 -15.38 -31.57 -3.76
N SER A 142 -15.04 -30.60 -4.61
CA SER A 142 -15.59 -29.24 -4.56
C SER A 142 -15.53 -28.56 -5.93
N GLY A 143 -16.62 -27.87 -6.29
CA GLY A 143 -16.67 -27.05 -7.50
C GLY A 143 -15.66 -25.89 -7.50
N ASN A 144 -15.17 -25.50 -6.33
CA ASN A 144 -14.27 -24.35 -6.15
C ASN A 144 -12.96 -24.53 -6.93
N PHE A 145 -12.40 -25.74 -6.96
CA PHE A 145 -11.12 -26.00 -7.65
C PHE A 145 -11.22 -25.79 -9.17
N ALA A 146 -12.30 -26.29 -9.78
CA ALA A 146 -12.50 -26.09 -11.22
C ALA A 146 -12.79 -24.61 -11.54
N LEU A 147 -13.64 -23.97 -10.74
CA LEU A 147 -14.00 -22.56 -10.92
C LEU A 147 -12.79 -21.63 -10.74
N MET A 148 -11.93 -21.86 -9.75
CA MET A 148 -10.76 -21.02 -9.53
C MET A 148 -9.80 -21.05 -10.71
N VAL A 149 -9.49 -22.22 -11.27
CA VAL A 149 -8.63 -22.32 -12.47
C VAL A 149 -9.26 -21.59 -13.64
N LEU A 150 -10.57 -21.72 -13.83
CA LEU A 150 -11.30 -21.04 -14.89
C LEU A 150 -11.28 -19.51 -14.71
N LEU A 151 -11.36 -19.02 -13.48
CA LEU A 151 -11.19 -17.61 -13.18
C LEU A 151 -9.75 -17.12 -13.42
N LEU A 152 -8.72 -17.96 -13.22
CA LEU A 152 -7.33 -17.58 -13.47
C LEU A 152 -6.94 -17.64 -14.95
N ASP A 153 -7.36 -18.68 -15.69
CA ASP A 153 -7.13 -18.86 -17.13
C ASP A 153 -8.48 -18.88 -17.86
N TRP A 154 -9.08 -17.69 -17.98
CA TRP A 154 -10.42 -17.52 -18.54
C TRP A 154 -10.45 -17.77 -20.03
N ARG A 155 -11.16 -18.84 -20.42
CA ARG A 155 -11.49 -19.18 -21.81
C ARG A 155 -13.00 -19.32 -21.91
N LYS A 156 -13.62 -18.61 -22.85
CA LYS A 156 -15.09 -18.54 -23.05
C LYS A 156 -15.76 -19.86 -23.44
N GLU A 157 -15.05 -20.99 -23.40
CA GLU A 157 -15.50 -22.28 -23.92
C GLU A 157 -16.30 -23.12 -22.90
N PHE A 158 -16.46 -22.66 -21.66
CA PHE A 158 -17.12 -23.41 -20.59
C PHE A 158 -18.46 -22.79 -20.17
N SER A 159 -19.45 -23.66 -19.93
CA SER A 159 -20.72 -23.27 -19.31
C SER A 159 -20.51 -22.97 -17.83
N VAL A 160 -20.49 -21.68 -17.49
CA VAL A 160 -20.33 -21.17 -16.11
C VAL A 160 -21.48 -21.65 -15.22
N ARG A 161 -22.69 -21.80 -15.79
CA ARG A 161 -23.88 -22.26 -15.09
C ARG A 161 -23.68 -23.61 -14.38
N PHE A 162 -23.04 -24.58 -15.03
CA PHE A 162 -22.78 -25.88 -14.42
C PHE A 162 -21.83 -25.80 -13.21
N LEU A 163 -20.86 -24.89 -13.24
CA LEU A 163 -19.94 -24.67 -12.13
C LEU A 163 -20.63 -23.95 -10.96
N LEU A 164 -21.49 -22.98 -11.26
CA LEU A 164 -22.23 -22.20 -10.26
C LEU A 164 -23.23 -23.04 -9.45
N GLU A 165 -23.76 -24.14 -10.02
CA GLU A 165 -24.59 -25.10 -9.28
C GLU A 165 -23.83 -25.88 -8.20
N LYS A 166 -22.50 -25.84 -8.20
CA LYS A 166 -21.63 -26.64 -7.30
C LYS A 166 -20.81 -25.79 -6.34
N VAL A 167 -21.04 -24.49 -6.29
CA VAL A 167 -20.32 -23.55 -5.41
C VAL A 167 -21.28 -22.61 -4.71
N ALA A 168 -20.86 -22.07 -3.57
CA ALA A 168 -21.58 -20.97 -2.93
C ALA A 168 -21.38 -19.70 -3.77
N VAL A 169 -22.49 -19.10 -4.22
CA VAL A 169 -22.44 -17.87 -5.03
C VAL A 169 -22.54 -16.65 -4.12
N THR A 170 -21.51 -15.80 -4.18
CA THR A 170 -21.41 -14.56 -3.40
C THR A 170 -21.48 -13.35 -4.32
N SER A 171 -21.76 -12.17 -3.77
CA SER A 171 -21.74 -10.89 -4.52
C SER A 171 -20.40 -10.65 -5.20
N SER A 172 -19.28 -11.04 -4.57
CA SER A 172 -17.93 -10.91 -5.14
C SER A 172 -17.68 -11.89 -6.29
N LEU A 173 -18.19 -13.12 -6.23
CA LEU A 173 -18.11 -14.06 -7.34
C LEU A 173 -18.92 -13.57 -8.55
N VAL A 174 -20.14 -13.06 -8.33
CA VAL A 174 -20.95 -12.48 -9.40
C VAL A 174 -20.21 -11.32 -10.07
N LEU A 175 -19.63 -10.41 -9.28
CA LEU A 175 -18.83 -9.30 -9.78
C LEU A 175 -17.65 -9.77 -10.64
N LEU A 176 -16.92 -10.80 -10.19
CA LEU A 176 -15.82 -11.37 -10.95
C LEU A 176 -16.30 -11.92 -12.29
N LEU A 177 -17.36 -12.72 -12.30
CA LEU A 177 -17.89 -13.33 -13.52
C LEU A 177 -18.44 -12.28 -14.49
N PHE A 178 -19.14 -11.27 -13.98
CA PHE A 178 -19.59 -10.13 -14.77
C PHE A 178 -18.40 -9.40 -15.41
N ALA A 179 -17.34 -9.13 -14.63
CA ALA A 179 -16.11 -8.51 -15.15
C ALA A 179 -15.38 -9.38 -16.18
N ARG A 180 -15.55 -10.70 -16.15
CA ARG A 180 -15.06 -11.63 -17.19
C ARG A 180 -15.99 -11.79 -18.39
N GLY A 181 -17.07 -11.02 -18.43
CA GLY A 181 -18.01 -10.95 -19.56
C GLY A 181 -19.05 -12.06 -19.58
N VAL A 182 -19.36 -12.67 -18.42
CA VAL A 182 -20.54 -13.54 -18.30
C VAL A 182 -21.80 -12.70 -18.43
N PRO A 183 -22.75 -13.07 -19.32
CA PRO A 183 -24.00 -12.32 -19.49
C PRO A 183 -24.78 -12.20 -18.19
N LEU A 184 -25.40 -11.03 -17.96
CA LEU A 184 -26.17 -10.78 -16.74
C LEU A 184 -27.37 -11.73 -16.65
N GLU A 185 -27.94 -12.13 -17.78
CA GLU A 185 -29.05 -13.08 -17.87
C GLU A 185 -28.70 -14.44 -17.27
N GLU A 186 -27.43 -14.87 -17.38
CA GLU A 186 -26.94 -16.10 -16.76
C GLU A 186 -26.70 -15.95 -15.26
N LEU A 187 -26.33 -14.74 -14.81
CA LEU A 187 -26.04 -14.44 -13.40
C LEU A 187 -27.31 -14.09 -12.60
N HIS A 188 -28.35 -13.62 -13.27
CA HIS A 188 -29.59 -13.11 -12.68
C HIS A 188 -30.22 -14.05 -11.63
N PRO A 189 -30.37 -15.38 -11.89
CA PRO A 189 -30.95 -16.28 -10.89
C PRO A 189 -30.19 -16.30 -9.57
N TYR A 190 -28.87 -16.15 -9.63
CA TYR A 190 -28.02 -16.15 -8.45
C TYR A 190 -28.06 -14.81 -7.72
N ILE A 191 -28.09 -13.69 -8.46
CA ILE A 191 -28.20 -12.34 -7.88
C ILE A 191 -29.46 -12.22 -7.01
N CYS A 192 -30.59 -12.77 -7.48
CA CYS A 192 -31.85 -12.73 -6.75
C CYS A 192 -31.82 -13.50 -5.41
N THR A 193 -30.84 -14.37 -5.19
CA THR A 193 -30.69 -15.17 -3.96
C THR A 193 -29.69 -14.57 -2.95
N LEU A 194 -28.97 -13.53 -3.34
CA LEU A 194 -27.96 -12.89 -2.49
C LEU A 194 -28.60 -12.15 -1.32
N GLU A 195 -27.93 -12.17 -0.17
CA GLU A 195 -28.29 -11.35 0.98
C GLU A 195 -28.10 -9.87 0.63
N ARG A 196 -29.05 -9.01 1.03
CA ARG A 196 -29.03 -7.57 0.77
C ARG A 196 -28.13 -6.81 1.76
N ASP A 197 -26.87 -7.21 1.82
CA ASP A 197 -25.83 -6.61 2.63
C ASP A 197 -25.06 -5.50 1.88
N ALA A 198 -24.04 -4.92 2.50
CA ALA A 198 -23.19 -3.92 1.85
C ALA A 198 -22.52 -4.45 0.56
N SER A 199 -22.14 -5.73 0.53
CA SER A 199 -21.53 -6.39 -0.62
C SER A 199 -22.49 -6.45 -1.81
N PHE A 200 -23.77 -6.72 -1.56
CA PHE A 200 -24.83 -6.69 -2.56
C PHE A 200 -25.00 -5.29 -3.15
N PHE A 201 -25.05 -4.24 -2.33
CA PHE A 201 -25.18 -2.87 -2.84
C PHE A 201 -23.93 -2.42 -3.63
N LEU A 202 -22.73 -2.93 -3.30
CA LEU A 202 -21.53 -2.73 -4.12
C LEU A 202 -21.63 -3.42 -5.49
N LEU A 203 -22.21 -4.62 -5.55
CA LEU A 203 -22.53 -5.29 -6.81
C LEU A 203 -23.55 -4.48 -7.62
N MET A 204 -24.63 -4.03 -7.00
CA MET A 204 -25.66 -3.19 -7.66
C MET A 204 -25.04 -1.91 -8.22
N LYS A 205 -24.21 -1.21 -7.43
CA LYS A 205 -23.44 -0.05 -7.89
C LYS A 205 -22.72 -0.33 -9.22
N LYS A 206 -21.96 -1.43 -9.29
CA LYS A 206 -21.17 -1.75 -10.49
C LYS A 206 -22.06 -2.10 -11.68
N LEU A 207 -23.15 -2.82 -11.47
CA LEU A 207 -24.12 -3.12 -12.53
C LEU A 207 -24.80 -1.83 -13.05
N PHE A 208 -25.22 -0.93 -12.15
CA PHE A 208 -25.80 0.37 -12.52
C PHE A 208 -24.84 1.19 -13.38
N ILE A 209 -23.59 1.38 -12.92
CA ILE A 209 -22.57 2.16 -13.64
C ILE A 209 -22.24 1.54 -15.00
N SER A 210 -22.36 0.21 -15.14
CA SER A 210 -22.19 -0.47 -16.43
C SER A 210 -23.36 -0.29 -17.41
N GLY A 211 -24.40 0.47 -17.03
CA GLY A 211 -25.56 0.77 -17.86
C GLY A 211 -26.73 -0.21 -17.68
N THR A 212 -26.72 -1.02 -16.63
CA THR A 212 -27.84 -1.95 -16.35
C THR A 212 -29.00 -1.19 -15.69
N ASP A 213 -30.20 -1.33 -16.24
CA ASP A 213 -31.43 -0.83 -15.60
C ASP A 213 -31.82 -1.72 -14.41
N LEU A 214 -31.28 -1.41 -13.24
CA LEU A 214 -31.54 -2.19 -12.03
C LEU A 214 -33.01 -2.21 -11.59
N SER A 215 -33.77 -1.17 -11.94
CA SER A 215 -35.19 -1.08 -11.58
C SER A 215 -36.00 -2.12 -12.35
N ALA A 216 -35.73 -2.28 -13.65
CA ALA A 216 -36.38 -3.25 -14.51
C ALA A 216 -35.87 -4.68 -14.26
N TYR A 217 -34.56 -4.85 -14.07
CA TYR A 217 -33.95 -6.18 -14.01
C TYR A 217 -33.94 -6.80 -12.60
N LEU A 218 -33.83 -5.99 -11.54
CA LEU A 218 -33.57 -6.49 -10.19
C LEU A 218 -34.46 -5.86 -9.10
N ALA A 219 -35.43 -5.01 -9.48
CA ALA A 219 -36.29 -4.26 -8.56
C ALA A 219 -35.48 -3.53 -7.47
N CYS A 220 -34.30 -3.01 -7.84
CA CYS A 220 -33.38 -2.30 -6.97
C CYS A 220 -33.20 -0.87 -7.50
N PRO A 221 -33.99 0.10 -7.03
CA PRO A 221 -33.87 1.49 -7.45
C PRO A 221 -32.52 2.09 -7.00
N VAL A 222 -32.00 3.09 -7.72
CA VAL A 222 -30.69 3.72 -7.43
C VAL A 222 -30.65 4.35 -6.04
N GLU A 223 -31.81 4.75 -5.54
CA GLU A 223 -32.04 5.28 -4.21
C GLU A 223 -31.64 4.30 -3.11
N ASP A 224 -31.90 3.01 -3.30
CA ASP A 224 -31.54 1.98 -2.33
C ASP A 224 -30.01 1.85 -2.23
N ILE A 225 -29.30 1.96 -3.36
CA ILE A 225 -27.84 1.96 -3.40
C ILE A 225 -27.28 3.16 -2.64
N LEU A 226 -27.76 4.37 -2.96
CA LEU A 226 -27.27 5.62 -2.37
C LEU A 226 -27.60 5.76 -0.89
N SER A 227 -28.65 5.07 -0.41
CA SER A 227 -28.99 5.02 1.01
C SER A 227 -27.95 4.25 1.84
N VAL A 228 -27.19 3.35 1.20
CA VAL A 228 -26.18 2.50 1.86
C VAL A 228 -24.75 2.94 1.50
N ILE A 229 -24.53 3.38 0.25
CA ILE A 229 -23.21 3.71 -0.30
C ILE A 229 -23.27 5.13 -0.89
N ASP A 230 -22.99 6.15 -0.06
CA ASP A 230 -22.90 7.55 -0.50
C ASP A 230 -21.66 7.73 -1.41
N ASP A 231 -21.79 7.36 -2.68
CA ASP A 231 -20.68 7.20 -3.60
C ASP A 231 -20.73 8.14 -4.80
N TRP A 232 -19.64 8.87 -5.02
CA TRP A 232 -19.53 9.84 -6.12
C TRP A 232 -19.68 9.22 -7.51
N GLU A 233 -19.22 7.99 -7.76
CA GLU A 233 -19.31 7.36 -9.08
C GLU A 233 -20.78 7.18 -9.51
N VAL A 234 -21.67 6.90 -8.54
CA VAL A 234 -23.11 6.76 -8.80
C VAL A 234 -23.73 8.12 -9.14
N TYR A 235 -23.44 9.16 -8.35
CA TYR A 235 -23.92 10.51 -8.65
C TYR A 235 -23.41 11.03 -10.00
N GLN A 236 -22.14 10.78 -10.31
CA GLN A 236 -21.53 11.16 -11.57
C GLN A 236 -22.23 10.47 -12.75
N HIS A 237 -22.51 9.17 -12.64
CA HIS A 237 -23.27 8.44 -13.65
C HIS A 237 -24.69 9.01 -13.83
N CYS A 238 -25.38 9.33 -12.74
CA CYS A 238 -26.69 9.98 -12.78
C CYS A 238 -26.64 11.35 -13.49
N LEU A 239 -25.65 12.19 -13.18
CA LEU A 239 -25.46 13.49 -13.82
C LEU A 239 -25.22 13.35 -15.33
N GLN A 240 -24.38 12.41 -15.74
CA GLN A 240 -24.08 12.13 -17.15
C GLN A 240 -25.30 11.59 -17.91
N GLY A 241 -26.12 10.75 -17.26
CA GLY A 241 -27.34 10.19 -17.82
C GLY A 241 -28.57 11.09 -17.71
N GLY A 242 -28.47 12.27 -17.11
CA GLY A 242 -29.61 13.16 -16.86
C GLY A 242 -30.63 12.60 -15.85
N LEU A 243 -30.24 11.61 -15.05
CA LEU A 243 -31.08 10.98 -14.03
C LEU A 243 -31.09 11.86 -12.77
N ARG A 244 -32.29 12.23 -12.31
CA ARG A 244 -32.44 13.00 -11.07
C ARG A 244 -32.51 12.07 -9.87
N VAL A 245 -31.53 12.20 -8.99
CA VAL A 245 -31.60 11.58 -7.65
C VAL A 245 -32.60 12.38 -6.79
N PRO A 246 -33.69 11.77 -6.29
CA PRO A 246 -34.68 12.42 -5.44
C PRO A 246 -34.07 12.83 -4.09
N GLY A 247 -34.44 14.02 -3.59
CA GLY A 247 -33.95 14.50 -2.28
C GLY A 247 -34.35 13.63 -1.09
N THR A 248 -35.37 12.77 -1.23
CA THR A 248 -35.83 11.83 -0.20
C THR A 248 -34.96 10.57 -0.10
N ALA A 249 -34.21 10.23 -1.15
CA ALA A 249 -33.25 9.12 -1.17
C ALA A 249 -31.98 9.44 -0.37
N ALA A 250 -31.69 10.74 -0.22
CA ALA A 250 -30.53 11.27 0.48
C ALA A 250 -30.81 11.51 1.97
N ARG A 251 -31.12 10.45 2.74
CA ARG A 251 -30.95 10.53 4.21
C ARG A 251 -29.49 10.82 4.60
N SER A 252 -28.54 10.80 3.66
CA SER A 252 -27.19 11.33 3.82
C SER A 252 -27.14 12.83 3.50
N LYS A 253 -26.83 13.66 4.50
CA LYS A 253 -26.17 14.97 4.29
C LYS A 253 -24.70 14.78 3.93
N GLY A 254 -24.38 13.70 3.22
CA GLY A 254 -23.02 13.25 2.95
C GLY A 254 -22.31 14.18 1.98
N ALA A 255 -21.00 14.21 2.08
CA ALA A 255 -20.15 15.13 1.33
C ALA A 255 -20.28 14.90 -0.20
N ASN A 256 -20.54 13.66 -0.63
CA ASN A 256 -20.75 13.32 -2.05
C ASN A 256 -22.12 13.78 -2.56
N PHE A 257 -23.17 13.73 -1.73
CA PHE A 257 -24.46 14.31 -2.09
C PHE A 257 -24.40 15.84 -2.21
N GLN A 258 -23.69 16.52 -1.29
CA GLN A 258 -23.47 17.97 -1.40
C GLN A 258 -22.70 18.32 -2.68
N ARG A 259 -21.70 17.51 -3.05
CA ARG A 259 -21.02 17.64 -4.34
C ARG A 259 -21.99 17.51 -5.52
N TYR A 260 -22.86 16.49 -5.50
CA TYR A 260 -23.88 16.30 -6.54
C TYR A 260 -24.80 17.51 -6.68
N LEU A 261 -25.28 18.07 -5.56
CA LEU A 261 -26.09 19.29 -5.57
C LEU A 261 -25.31 20.48 -6.13
N ALA A 262 -24.04 20.65 -5.73
CA ALA A 262 -23.18 21.72 -6.22
C ALA A 262 -22.97 21.65 -7.74
N VAL A 263 -22.70 20.45 -8.29
CA VAL A 263 -22.50 20.24 -9.73
C VAL A 263 -23.80 20.42 -10.52
N ARG A 264 -24.91 19.93 -9.98
CA ARG A 264 -26.23 19.98 -10.62
C ARG A 264 -26.82 21.40 -10.63
N ASP A 265 -26.84 22.05 -9.47
CA ASP A 265 -27.56 23.32 -9.26
C ASP A 265 -26.69 24.53 -9.61
N ARG A 266 -25.36 24.38 -9.54
CA ARG A 266 -24.37 25.44 -9.77
C ARG A 266 -24.64 26.74 -9.01
N SER A 267 -25.32 26.64 -7.86
CA SER A 267 -25.64 27.81 -7.03
C SER A 267 -24.50 28.10 -6.04
N ALA A 268 -24.29 29.38 -5.72
CA ALA A 268 -23.29 29.78 -4.73
C ALA A 268 -23.58 29.17 -3.35
N GLU A 269 -24.85 28.90 -3.03
CA GLU A 269 -25.30 28.26 -1.80
C GLU A 269 -24.91 26.77 -1.75
N ALA A 270 -25.19 26.01 -2.82
CA ALA A 270 -24.82 24.59 -2.89
C ALA A 270 -23.30 24.41 -2.90
N LEU A 271 -22.59 25.30 -3.59
CA LEU A 271 -21.13 25.33 -3.60
C LEU A 271 -20.54 25.67 -2.23
N ALA A 272 -21.06 26.68 -1.54
CA ALA A 272 -20.61 27.01 -0.19
C ALA A 272 -20.84 25.85 0.78
N ALA A 273 -22.00 25.19 0.70
CA ALA A 273 -22.31 24.01 1.52
C ALA A 273 -21.34 22.86 1.23
N PHE A 274 -21.10 22.55 -0.04
CA PHE A 274 -20.10 21.56 -0.46
C PHE A 274 -18.72 21.89 0.10
N MET A 275 -18.24 23.11 -0.09
CA MET A 275 -16.90 23.55 0.34
C MET A 275 -16.68 23.51 1.86
N VAL A 276 -17.71 23.78 2.64
CA VAL A 276 -17.65 23.66 4.11
C VAL A 276 -17.70 22.20 4.56
N SER A 277 -18.42 21.35 3.82
CA SER A 277 -18.61 19.94 4.15
C SER A 277 -17.52 19.00 3.62
N TYR A 278 -16.68 19.47 2.69
CA TYR A 278 -15.74 18.63 1.96
C TYR A 278 -14.31 18.92 2.39
N ASP A 279 -13.61 17.90 2.86
CA ASP A 279 -12.25 18.08 3.36
C ASP A 279 -11.20 18.22 2.25
N ARG A 280 -11.46 17.72 1.04
CA ARG A 280 -10.45 17.66 -0.03
C ARG A 280 -10.45 18.90 -0.92
N VAL A 281 -9.32 19.62 -0.90
CA VAL A 281 -9.14 20.89 -1.61
C VAL A 281 -9.12 20.70 -3.13
N GLU A 282 -8.62 19.58 -3.65
CA GLU A 282 -8.60 19.36 -5.11
C GLU A 282 -9.99 19.29 -5.70
N MET A 283 -10.91 18.56 -5.05
CA MET A 283 -12.26 18.41 -5.59
C MET A 283 -12.99 19.75 -5.58
N VAL A 284 -12.82 20.53 -4.51
CA VAL A 284 -13.31 21.91 -4.47
C VAL A 284 -12.74 22.74 -5.61
N ARG A 285 -11.43 22.64 -5.87
CA ARG A 285 -10.77 23.36 -6.95
C ARG A 285 -11.26 22.94 -8.34
N GLU A 286 -11.45 21.66 -8.61
CA GLU A 286 -11.94 21.15 -9.90
C GLU A 286 -13.29 21.77 -10.25
N GLU A 287 -14.21 21.79 -9.28
CA GLU A 287 -15.53 22.40 -9.48
C GLU A 287 -15.42 23.92 -9.68
N LEU A 288 -14.52 24.60 -8.94
CA LEU A 288 -14.28 26.04 -9.09
C LEU A 288 -13.69 26.43 -10.44
N LEU A 289 -12.79 25.62 -11.01
CA LEU A 289 -12.23 25.86 -12.34
C LEU A 289 -13.30 25.70 -13.43
N CYS A 290 -14.20 24.72 -13.27
CA CYS A 290 -15.35 24.55 -14.15
C CYS A 290 -16.29 25.76 -14.09
N LEU A 291 -16.48 26.34 -12.90
CA LEU A 291 -17.32 27.53 -12.69
C LEU A 291 -16.66 28.83 -13.16
N GLU A 292 -15.36 29.00 -13.01
CA GLU A 292 -14.65 30.18 -13.53
C GLU A 292 -14.83 30.30 -15.05
N ALA A 293 -14.81 29.16 -15.75
CA ALA A 293 -15.01 29.11 -17.19
C ALA A 293 -16.48 29.29 -17.64
N SER A 294 -17.45 28.86 -16.82
CA SER A 294 -18.87 28.81 -17.23
C SER A 294 -19.78 29.83 -16.56
N GLU A 295 -19.49 30.27 -15.32
CA GLU A 295 -20.35 31.11 -14.48
C GLU A 295 -19.55 32.03 -13.52
N PRO A 296 -18.84 33.05 -14.04
CA PRO A 296 -17.93 33.89 -13.24
C PRO A 296 -18.63 34.74 -12.16
N GLU A 297 -19.92 35.05 -12.32
CA GLU A 297 -20.69 35.81 -11.32
C GLU A 297 -21.08 34.96 -10.11
N THR A 298 -21.25 33.65 -10.27
CA THR A 298 -21.46 32.70 -9.17
C THR A 298 -20.22 32.65 -8.28
N LEU A 299 -19.03 32.66 -8.88
CA LEU A 299 -17.75 32.66 -8.16
C LEU A 299 -17.56 33.92 -7.28
N LYS A 300 -17.92 35.12 -7.78
CA LYS A 300 -17.86 36.35 -6.99
C LYS A 300 -18.81 36.34 -5.78
N LYS A 301 -19.99 35.73 -5.93
CA LYS A 301 -20.95 35.57 -4.82
C LYS A 301 -20.46 34.56 -3.79
N LEU A 302 -19.80 33.49 -4.25
CA LEU A 302 -19.24 32.44 -3.40
C LEU A 302 -18.15 32.98 -2.46
N GLN A 303 -17.26 33.85 -2.95
CA GLN A 303 -16.19 34.48 -2.14
C GLN A 303 -16.71 35.21 -0.89
N LYS A 304 -17.97 35.69 -0.91
CA LYS A 304 -18.59 36.37 0.23
C LYS A 304 -19.28 35.42 1.23
N LYS A 305 -19.39 34.13 0.89
CA LYS A 305 -20.14 33.12 1.66
C LYS A 305 -19.24 32.08 2.31
N VAL A 306 -18.02 31.94 1.84
CA VAL A 306 -17.04 30.99 2.40
C VAL A 306 -16.21 31.67 3.50
N PRO A 307 -15.75 30.91 4.52
CA PRO A 307 -14.77 31.41 5.50
C PRO A 307 -13.56 32.05 4.82
N GLU A 308 -13.01 33.12 5.40
CA GLU A 308 -11.90 33.91 4.85
C GLU A 308 -10.71 33.04 4.42
N LYS A 309 -10.31 32.09 5.27
CA LYS A 309 -9.29 31.10 5.00
C LYS A 309 -9.57 30.27 3.73
N ILE A 310 -10.80 29.81 3.54
CA ILE A 310 -11.19 29.08 2.33
C ILE A 310 -11.15 30.03 1.12
N GLY A 311 -11.58 31.29 1.29
CA GLY A 311 -11.44 32.33 0.28
C GLY A 311 -10.00 32.55 -0.18
N VAL A 312 -9.04 32.60 0.75
CA VAL A 312 -7.60 32.70 0.47
C VAL A 312 -7.09 31.47 -0.28
N MET A 313 -7.50 30.27 0.14
CA MET A 313 -7.14 29.02 -0.54
C MET A 313 -7.64 29.00 -1.99
N ILE A 314 -8.87 29.47 -2.24
CA ILE A 314 -9.45 29.59 -3.59
C ILE A 314 -8.68 30.59 -4.43
N GLU A 315 -8.45 31.79 -3.90
CA GLU A 315 -7.81 32.88 -4.64
C GLU A 315 -6.39 32.50 -5.06
N TYR A 316 -5.62 31.95 -4.12
CA TYR A 316 -4.31 31.39 -4.41
C TYR A 316 -4.41 30.26 -5.45
N SER A 317 -5.42 29.39 -5.34
CA SER A 317 -5.57 28.25 -6.23
C SER A 317 -5.85 28.61 -7.69
N LEU A 318 -6.64 29.66 -7.90
CA LEU A 318 -7.03 30.17 -9.20
C LEU A 318 -5.97 31.09 -9.80
N ARG A 319 -5.45 32.04 -9.01
CA ARG A 319 -4.70 33.19 -9.54
C ARG A 319 -3.20 33.16 -9.26
N LYS A 320 -2.72 32.30 -8.35
CA LYS A 320 -1.30 32.20 -7.96
C LYS A 320 -0.69 33.56 -7.53
N THR A 321 -1.46 34.44 -6.92
CA THR A 321 -0.97 35.74 -6.43
C THR A 321 -0.05 35.56 -5.20
N ALA A 322 0.86 36.53 -5.01
CA ALA A 322 2.04 36.41 -4.15
C ALA A 322 1.74 36.14 -2.66
N VAL A 323 2.55 35.24 -2.09
CA VAL A 323 2.54 34.72 -0.71
C VAL A 323 2.80 35.79 0.35
N GLN A 324 3.28 36.98 -0.05
CA GLN A 324 3.72 38.04 0.85
C GLN A 324 2.61 38.68 1.70
N SER A 325 1.34 38.55 1.30
CA SER A 325 0.18 39.05 2.07
C SER A 325 -0.57 37.96 2.84
N LEU A 326 -0.05 36.72 2.88
CA LEU A 326 -0.71 35.60 3.53
C LEU A 326 -0.47 35.68 5.04
N ASP A 327 -1.54 35.84 5.83
CA ASP A 327 -1.43 35.71 7.29
C ASP A 327 -1.16 34.24 7.64
N ARG A 328 0.12 33.93 7.86
CA ARG A 328 0.61 32.58 8.12
C ARG A 328 0.01 31.99 9.41
N ALA A 329 -0.44 32.83 10.36
CA ALA A 329 -1.07 32.38 11.60
C ALA A 329 -2.42 31.69 11.35
N LEU A 330 -3.12 32.03 10.26
CA LEU A 330 -4.38 31.37 9.88
C LEU A 330 -4.19 29.89 9.51
N PHE A 331 -2.97 29.47 9.21
CA PHE A 331 -2.65 28.14 8.68
C PHE A 331 -1.85 27.25 9.64
N THR A 332 -1.59 27.68 10.88
CA THR A 332 -0.90 26.88 11.92
C THR A 332 -1.86 26.20 12.89
N THR A 333 -3.17 26.25 12.61
CA THR A 333 -4.23 25.76 13.51
C THR A 333 -4.52 24.27 13.35
N SER A 334 -4.18 23.66 12.20
CA SER A 334 -4.30 22.22 11.97
C SER A 334 -3.23 21.70 11.02
N SER A 335 -2.95 20.39 11.03
CA SER A 335 -1.96 19.74 10.14
C SER A 335 -2.27 19.96 8.66
N LYS A 336 -3.56 19.96 8.30
CA LYS A 336 -4.06 20.16 6.94
C LYS A 336 -3.76 21.55 6.42
N ASP A 337 -4.00 22.56 7.25
CA ASP A 337 -3.75 23.95 6.89
C ASP A 337 -2.27 24.24 6.80
N PHE A 338 -1.51 23.64 7.72
CA PHE A 338 -0.07 23.72 7.73
C PHE A 338 0.51 23.09 6.46
N SER A 339 0.02 21.91 6.06
CA SER A 339 0.40 21.25 4.82
C SER A 339 0.09 22.11 3.58
N PHE A 340 -1.05 22.82 3.59
CA PHE A 340 -1.39 23.77 2.53
C PHE A 340 -0.44 24.98 2.50
N LEU A 341 -0.07 25.54 3.66
CA LEU A 341 0.92 26.60 3.75
C LEU A 341 2.29 26.13 3.22
N ILE A 342 2.74 24.94 3.62
CA ILE A 342 4.01 24.38 3.16
C ILE A 342 4.02 24.21 1.64
N GLY A 343 2.94 23.68 1.07
CA GLY A 343 2.88 23.54 -0.38
C GLY A 343 2.86 24.91 -1.10
N ILE A 344 2.21 25.94 -0.54
CA ILE A 344 2.28 27.32 -1.07
C ILE A 344 3.73 27.79 -1.12
N ILE A 345 4.46 27.64 0.00
CA ILE A 345 5.85 28.07 0.12
C ILE A 345 6.70 27.34 -0.93
N LEU A 346 6.60 26.01 -1.01
CA LEU A 346 7.38 25.22 -1.96
C LEU A 346 7.12 25.64 -3.41
N SER A 347 5.88 26.03 -3.76
CA SER A 347 5.48 26.40 -5.12
C SER A 347 6.25 27.58 -5.73
N GLU A 348 6.93 28.37 -4.90
CA GLU A 348 7.74 29.53 -5.31
C GLU A 348 9.06 29.12 -5.97
N LYS A 349 9.44 27.84 -5.88
CA LYS A 349 10.56 27.22 -6.61
C LYS A 349 11.92 27.92 -6.44
N ASN A 350 12.19 28.43 -5.24
CA ASN A 350 13.47 29.02 -4.87
C ASN A 350 14.02 28.40 -3.58
N ASN A 351 15.31 28.61 -3.33
CA ASN A 351 16.03 27.99 -2.20
C ASN A 351 15.51 28.46 -0.85
N ASP A 352 15.13 29.73 -0.74
CA ASP A 352 14.70 30.36 0.51
C ASP A 352 13.36 29.77 0.96
N SER A 353 12.46 29.55 0.01
CA SER A 353 11.19 28.90 0.25
C SER A 353 11.38 27.42 0.61
N LEU A 354 12.32 26.70 -0.02
CA LEU A 354 12.64 25.31 0.35
C LEU A 354 13.17 25.22 1.80
N ILE A 355 14.10 26.11 2.16
CA ILE A 355 14.66 26.20 3.52
C ILE A 355 13.58 26.57 4.53
N THR A 356 12.73 27.54 4.19
CA THR A 356 11.60 27.96 5.04
C THR A 356 10.63 26.81 5.27
N ALA A 357 10.26 26.07 4.22
CA ALA A 357 9.39 24.91 4.32
C ALA A 357 10.01 23.82 5.21
N LEU A 358 11.31 23.54 5.04
CA LEU A 358 12.03 22.54 5.82
C LEU A 358 12.09 22.90 7.31
N ILE A 359 12.37 24.17 7.63
CA ILE A 359 12.42 24.66 9.01
C ILE A 359 11.03 24.63 9.65
N LEU A 360 10.00 25.08 8.94
CA LEU A 360 8.63 25.00 9.45
C LEU A 360 8.23 23.54 9.70
N CYS A 361 8.47 22.63 8.74
CA CYS A 361 8.14 21.22 8.95
C CYS A 361 8.90 20.63 10.14
N PHE A 362 10.19 20.93 10.30
CA PHE A 362 10.99 20.49 11.45
C PHE A 362 10.42 20.99 12.78
N LEU A 363 10.07 22.27 12.87
CA LEU A 363 9.54 22.88 14.10
C LEU A 363 8.15 22.35 14.47
N PHE A 364 7.32 22.06 13.47
CA PHE A 364 5.91 21.72 13.67
C PHE A 364 5.59 20.23 13.55
N ALA A 365 6.52 19.38 13.09
CA ALA A 365 6.34 17.93 13.00
C ALA A 365 5.88 17.33 14.34
N GLN A 366 6.58 17.65 15.43
CA GLN A 366 6.23 17.18 16.78
C GLN A 366 4.99 17.85 17.37
N ARG A 367 4.61 19.04 16.89
CA ARG A 367 3.47 19.80 17.44
C ARG A 367 2.14 19.23 16.99
N PHE A 368 2.06 18.74 15.75
CA PHE A 368 0.80 18.25 15.17
C PHE A 368 0.58 16.75 15.34
N ASP A 369 1.59 16.00 15.80
CA ASP A 369 1.59 14.52 15.82
C ASP A 369 1.02 13.95 14.50
N SER A 370 1.48 14.55 13.38
CA SER A 370 0.90 14.36 12.07
C SER A 370 1.88 13.64 11.16
N PHE A 371 1.54 12.39 10.85
CA PHE A 371 2.20 11.56 9.84
C PHE A 371 2.45 12.31 8.53
N GLU A 372 1.53 13.20 8.15
CA GLU A 372 1.58 13.98 6.91
C GLU A 372 2.73 14.99 6.93
N VAL A 373 2.89 15.71 8.04
CA VAL A 373 3.95 16.71 8.22
C VAL A 373 5.33 16.03 8.31
N GLU A 374 5.41 14.91 9.02
CA GLU A 374 6.63 14.11 9.10
C GLU A 374 7.03 13.50 7.75
N LEU A 375 6.05 13.05 6.96
CA LEU A 375 6.32 12.57 5.60
C LEU A 375 6.83 13.69 4.69
N ILE A 376 6.25 14.91 4.78
CA ILE A 376 6.75 16.08 4.05
C ILE A 376 8.19 16.38 4.47
N LEU A 377 8.48 16.36 5.77
CA LEU A 377 9.83 16.57 6.29
C LEU A 377 10.82 15.53 5.75
N CYS A 378 10.45 14.24 5.78
CA CYS A 378 11.26 13.13 5.25
C CYS A 378 11.55 13.32 3.75
N LEU A 379 10.55 13.76 2.98
CA LEU A 379 10.70 14.05 1.56
C LEU A 379 11.65 15.21 1.28
N LEU A 380 11.60 16.27 2.09
CA LEU A 380 12.51 17.41 1.98
C LEU A 380 13.95 17.01 2.35
N TYR A 381 14.15 16.20 3.39
CA TYR A 381 15.47 15.62 3.69
C TYR A 381 16.00 14.77 2.54
N ARG A 382 15.13 13.90 2.00
CA ARG A 382 15.48 13.04 0.88
C ARG A 382 15.96 13.86 -0.31
N HIS A 383 15.23 14.92 -0.60
CA HIS A 383 15.52 15.84 -1.69
C HIS A 383 16.88 16.53 -1.56
N LEU A 384 17.29 16.84 -0.34
CA LEU A 384 18.60 17.41 -0.03
C LEU A 384 19.71 16.37 0.14
N PHE A 385 19.44 15.09 -0.18
CA PHE A 385 20.36 13.97 0.02
C PHE A 385 20.83 13.81 1.48
N MET A 386 20.02 14.26 2.44
CA MET A 386 20.29 14.15 3.88
C MET A 386 19.91 12.77 4.40
N TYR A 387 20.71 11.76 4.03
CA TYR A 387 20.36 10.34 4.22
C TYR A 387 20.10 9.96 5.69
N GLN A 388 20.91 10.44 6.63
CA GLN A 388 20.71 10.09 8.04
C GLN A 388 19.41 10.68 8.59
N GLU A 389 19.09 11.91 8.23
CA GLU A 389 17.86 12.60 8.61
C GLU A 389 16.62 11.92 7.99
N VAL A 390 16.75 11.40 6.77
CA VAL A 390 15.73 10.54 6.17
C VAL A 390 15.51 9.29 7.01
N LEU A 391 16.57 8.57 7.38
CA LEU A 391 16.46 7.34 8.17
C LEU A 391 15.82 7.58 9.54
N ASP A 392 16.26 8.65 10.23
CA ASP A 392 15.73 9.02 11.54
C ASP A 392 14.24 9.34 11.43
N THR A 393 13.86 10.19 10.48
CA THR A 393 12.44 10.57 10.28
C THR A 393 11.60 9.39 9.82
N TYR A 394 12.12 8.53 8.94
CA TYR A 394 11.42 7.33 8.47
C TYR A 394 11.14 6.34 9.60
N THR A 395 12.08 6.20 10.54
CA THR A 395 11.90 5.35 11.72
C THR A 395 10.83 5.91 12.66
N HIS A 396 10.73 7.25 12.78
CA HIS A 396 9.68 7.90 13.56
C HIS A 396 8.27 7.73 12.97
N LEU A 397 8.15 7.60 11.64
CA LEU A 397 6.87 7.37 10.95
C LEU A 397 6.21 6.00 11.27
N ASP A 398 6.88 5.12 12.02
CA ASP A 398 6.39 3.79 12.44
C ASP A 398 5.87 2.92 11.27
N ILE A 399 6.60 2.96 10.15
CA ILE A 399 6.22 2.31 8.89
C ILE A 399 6.44 0.81 8.99
N HIS A 400 5.37 0.01 8.82
CA HIS A 400 5.43 -1.45 8.98
C HIS A 400 4.78 -2.20 7.82
N THR A 401 5.08 -3.50 7.68
CA THR A 401 4.38 -4.43 6.78
C THR A 401 4.39 -4.00 5.30
N ILE A 402 3.23 -3.91 4.63
CA ILE A 402 3.12 -3.45 3.25
C ILE A 402 3.60 -2.00 3.06
N GLN A 403 3.59 -1.19 4.11
CA GLN A 403 4.04 0.19 3.99
C GLN A 403 5.55 0.27 3.76
N LEU A 404 6.35 -0.68 4.31
CA LEU A 404 7.78 -0.77 4.00
C LEU A 404 8.02 -0.95 2.50
N GLU A 405 7.25 -1.83 1.87
CA GLU A 405 7.29 -2.02 0.42
C GLU A 405 6.92 -0.74 -0.35
N ARG A 406 5.88 -0.02 0.11
CA ARG A 406 5.33 1.15 -0.58
C ARG A 406 6.10 2.45 -0.33
N MET A 407 6.82 2.56 0.78
CA MET A 407 7.48 3.78 1.24
C MET A 407 9.01 3.70 1.28
N SER A 408 9.59 2.53 1.06
CA SER A 408 11.05 2.33 0.95
C SER A 408 11.75 3.22 -0.06
N TYR A 409 11.05 3.71 -1.09
CA TYR A 409 11.59 4.71 -2.03
C TYR A 409 12.07 6.00 -1.34
N LEU A 410 11.66 6.25 -0.08
CA LEU A 410 12.12 7.40 0.68
C LEU A 410 13.62 7.33 0.99
N TRP A 411 14.18 6.13 1.16
CA TRP A 411 15.56 5.93 1.60
C TRP A 411 16.37 4.99 0.71
N ASN A 412 15.74 3.99 0.06
CA ASN A 412 16.44 2.94 -0.67
C ASN A 412 17.27 3.47 -1.85
N ASP A 413 16.68 4.38 -2.63
CA ASP A 413 17.37 4.95 -3.77
C ASP A 413 18.54 5.84 -3.36
N LEU A 414 18.38 6.62 -2.28
CA LEU A 414 19.47 7.38 -1.67
C LEU A 414 20.59 6.47 -1.16
N GLN A 415 20.25 5.34 -0.53
CA GLN A 415 21.24 4.37 -0.10
C GLN A 415 22.11 3.93 -1.29
N ILE A 416 21.48 3.61 -2.43
CA ILE A 416 22.18 3.20 -3.66
C ILE A 416 22.98 4.37 -4.25
N LEU A 417 22.38 5.55 -4.38
CA LEU A 417 23.01 6.75 -4.97
C LEU A 417 24.22 7.25 -4.17
N LEU A 418 24.16 7.14 -2.85
CA LEU A 418 25.21 7.57 -1.93
C LEU A 418 26.14 6.43 -1.52
N GLU A 419 26.03 5.27 -2.19
CA GLU A 419 26.84 4.06 -1.96
C GLU A 419 26.91 3.64 -0.47
N GLN A 420 25.79 3.82 0.24
CA GLN A 420 25.69 3.48 1.66
C GLN A 420 25.54 1.96 1.84
N LYS A 421 26.20 1.43 2.87
CA LYS A 421 26.08 0.00 3.19
C LYS A 421 24.65 -0.34 3.64
N PRO A 422 24.14 -1.54 3.27
CA PRO A 422 22.88 -2.03 3.80
C PRO A 422 22.87 -2.01 5.33
N GLY A 423 21.84 -1.38 5.89
CA GLY A 423 21.63 -1.24 7.34
C GLY A 423 20.50 -2.12 7.87
N LEU A 424 20.00 -1.80 9.07
CA LEU A 424 18.91 -2.54 9.72
C LEU A 424 17.60 -2.52 8.92
N LEU A 425 17.23 -1.38 8.33
CA LEU A 425 16.01 -1.27 7.52
C LEU A 425 16.02 -2.19 6.29
N HIS A 426 17.21 -2.48 5.74
CA HIS A 426 17.36 -3.42 4.62
C HIS A 426 17.05 -4.85 5.05
N LEU A 427 17.54 -5.26 6.22
CA LEU A 427 17.22 -6.57 6.81
C LEU A 427 15.72 -6.67 7.15
N GLU A 428 15.16 -5.66 7.80
CA GLU A 428 13.75 -5.60 8.15
C GLU A 428 12.84 -5.66 6.93
N TYR A 429 13.22 -4.98 5.85
CA TYR A 429 12.53 -5.04 4.56
C TYR A 429 12.48 -6.48 4.03
N PHE A 430 13.62 -7.18 3.99
CA PHE A 430 13.67 -8.55 3.46
C PHE A 430 12.90 -9.55 4.32
N ASP A 431 12.95 -9.40 5.64
CA ASP A 431 12.19 -10.25 6.57
C ASP A 431 10.69 -10.03 6.43
N THR A 432 10.26 -8.77 6.29
CA THR A 432 8.86 -8.42 6.02
C THR A 432 8.41 -8.96 4.67
N TYR A 433 9.18 -8.74 3.60
CA TYR A 433 8.90 -9.25 2.26
C TYR A 433 8.70 -10.76 2.26
N ARG A 434 9.64 -11.51 2.87
CA ARG A 434 9.53 -12.98 2.97
C ARG A 434 8.28 -13.41 3.72
N THR A 435 7.97 -12.74 4.83
CA THR A 435 6.78 -13.03 5.64
C THR A 435 5.50 -12.79 4.84
N MET A 436 5.40 -11.67 4.13
CA MET A 436 4.23 -11.34 3.31
C MET A 436 4.02 -12.35 2.17
N VAL A 437 5.08 -12.71 1.45
CA VAL A 437 4.98 -13.67 0.35
C VAL A 437 4.68 -15.08 0.87
N SER A 438 5.27 -15.48 1.99
CA SER A 438 4.92 -16.72 2.70
C SER A 438 3.43 -16.76 3.03
N GLN A 439 2.90 -15.69 3.62
CA GLN A 439 1.50 -15.60 4.00
C GLN A 439 0.59 -15.70 2.78
N CYS A 440 0.93 -15.02 1.68
CA CYS A 440 0.18 -15.14 0.43
C CYS A 440 0.15 -16.59 -0.09
N ASN A 441 1.29 -17.30 -0.06
CA ASN A 441 1.36 -18.68 -0.52
C ASN A 441 0.47 -19.62 0.33
N LEU A 442 0.38 -19.37 1.64
CA LEU A 442 -0.40 -20.20 2.57
C LEU A 442 -1.90 -19.88 2.52
N GLU A 443 -2.27 -18.61 2.53
CA GLU A 443 -3.68 -18.17 2.56
C GLU A 443 -4.40 -18.38 1.24
N PHE A 444 -3.67 -18.33 0.12
CA PHE A 444 -4.22 -18.51 -1.21
C PHE A 444 -5.06 -19.78 -1.32
N PHE A 445 -4.51 -20.92 -0.88
CA PHE A 445 -5.18 -22.21 -1.05
C PHE A 445 -6.40 -22.37 -0.13
N GLU A 446 -6.32 -21.84 1.09
CA GLU A 446 -7.46 -21.78 2.02
C GLU A 446 -8.59 -20.90 1.45
N ALA A 447 -8.27 -19.77 0.81
CA ALA A 447 -9.27 -18.95 0.14
C ALA A 447 -9.97 -19.71 -1.01
N VAL A 448 -9.24 -20.53 -1.77
CA VAL A 448 -9.82 -21.40 -2.81
C VAL A 448 -10.74 -22.45 -2.19
N LYS A 449 -10.30 -23.14 -1.12
CA LYS A 449 -11.11 -24.16 -0.43
C LYS A 449 -12.43 -23.58 0.07
N ASN A 450 -12.39 -22.37 0.63
CA ASN A 450 -13.56 -21.68 1.18
C ASN A 450 -14.45 -21.00 0.12
N GLY A 451 -14.06 -20.99 -1.16
CA GLY A 451 -14.82 -20.33 -2.23
C GLY A 451 -14.69 -18.80 -2.21
N SER A 452 -13.70 -18.25 -1.51
CA SER A 452 -13.38 -16.81 -1.47
C SER A 452 -12.57 -16.40 -2.70
N PHE A 453 -13.16 -16.53 -3.88
CA PHE A 453 -12.44 -16.40 -5.17
C PHE A 453 -11.80 -15.02 -5.38
N ALA A 454 -12.48 -13.94 -5.01
CA ALA A 454 -11.92 -12.59 -5.13
C ALA A 454 -10.66 -12.44 -4.27
N THR A 455 -10.75 -12.86 -3.01
CA THR A 455 -9.62 -12.89 -2.09
C THR A 455 -8.47 -13.75 -2.61
N ALA A 456 -8.75 -14.94 -3.15
CA ALA A 456 -7.72 -15.80 -3.72
C ALA A 456 -7.00 -15.16 -4.92
N ILE A 457 -7.75 -14.49 -5.81
CA ILE A 457 -7.18 -13.74 -6.94
C ILE A 457 -6.33 -12.57 -6.42
N ASP A 458 -6.82 -11.82 -5.44
CA ASP A 458 -6.12 -10.67 -4.86
C ASP A 458 -4.83 -11.09 -4.14
N ILE A 459 -4.86 -12.19 -3.38
CA ILE A 459 -3.67 -12.75 -2.72
C ILE A 459 -2.61 -13.14 -3.75
N LEU A 460 -3.01 -13.86 -4.81
CA LEU A 460 -2.08 -14.26 -5.87
C LEU A 460 -1.52 -13.04 -6.62
N GLY A 461 -2.37 -12.03 -6.88
CA GLY A 461 -1.96 -10.76 -7.47
C GLY A 461 -0.99 -9.97 -6.59
N LEU A 462 -1.21 -9.93 -5.27
CA LEU A 462 -0.30 -9.28 -4.32
C LEU A 462 1.05 -10.00 -4.30
N ARG A 463 1.06 -11.33 -4.21
CA ARG A 463 2.28 -12.14 -4.25
C ARG A 463 3.12 -11.84 -5.51
N ASP A 464 2.46 -11.83 -6.67
CA ASP A 464 3.09 -11.53 -7.94
C ASP A 464 3.64 -10.10 -7.97
N ALA A 465 2.86 -9.13 -7.49
CA ALA A 465 3.25 -7.73 -7.43
C ALA A 465 4.46 -7.49 -6.51
N LEU A 466 4.53 -8.17 -5.37
CA LEU A 466 5.68 -8.14 -4.45
C LEU A 466 6.91 -8.76 -5.12
N THR A 467 6.77 -9.94 -5.71
CA THR A 467 7.91 -10.67 -6.29
C THR A 467 8.50 -9.94 -7.50
N ALA A 468 7.66 -9.23 -8.25
CA ALA A 468 8.06 -8.43 -9.41
C ALA A 468 8.32 -6.95 -9.07
N SER A 469 8.27 -6.56 -7.80
CA SER A 469 8.34 -5.15 -7.45
C SER A 469 9.73 -4.57 -7.71
N THR A 470 9.75 -3.31 -8.15
CA THR A 470 11.00 -2.60 -8.40
C THR A 470 11.77 -2.36 -7.12
N THR A 471 11.09 -2.08 -6.01
CA THR A 471 11.71 -1.98 -4.69
C THR A 471 12.48 -3.26 -4.36
N HIS A 472 11.84 -4.43 -4.50
CA HIS A 472 12.47 -5.70 -4.18
C HIS A 472 13.70 -5.96 -5.05
N GLN A 473 13.59 -5.68 -6.35
CA GLN A 473 14.71 -5.81 -7.30
C GLN A 473 15.87 -4.87 -6.93
N GLN A 474 15.60 -3.61 -6.60
CA GLN A 474 16.60 -2.63 -6.16
C GLN A 474 17.31 -3.07 -4.88
N MET A 475 16.54 -3.48 -3.87
CA MET A 475 17.07 -3.95 -2.58
C MET A 475 17.96 -5.17 -2.74
N LYS A 476 17.59 -6.08 -3.65
CA LYS A 476 18.29 -7.34 -3.89
C LYS A 476 19.57 -7.16 -4.68
N GLU A 477 19.54 -6.31 -5.70
CA GLU A 477 20.63 -6.16 -6.66
C GLU A 477 21.57 -4.98 -6.32
N GLY A 478 21.13 -4.06 -5.46
CA GLY A 478 21.88 -2.86 -5.10
C GLY A 478 22.02 -1.87 -6.26
N VAL A 479 21.09 -1.89 -7.21
CA VAL A 479 21.10 -1.00 -8.40
C VAL A 479 19.74 -0.34 -8.59
N LEU A 480 19.72 0.85 -9.16
CA LEU A 480 18.48 1.57 -9.45
C LEU A 480 17.75 0.94 -10.63
N HIS A 481 16.61 0.33 -10.36
CA HIS A 481 15.64 -0.04 -11.39
C HIS A 481 14.67 1.12 -11.65
N ARG A 482 14.39 1.39 -12.93
CA ARG A 482 13.39 2.38 -13.33
C ARG A 482 12.00 1.79 -13.11
N SER A 483 11.41 2.03 -11.95
CA SER A 483 9.95 2.09 -11.86
C SER A 483 9.48 3.49 -12.19
N THR A 484 8.21 3.58 -12.54
CA THR A 484 7.36 4.62 -11.98
C THR A 484 7.37 4.61 -10.45
N PRO A 485 8.15 5.46 -9.73
CA PRO A 485 7.89 5.68 -8.32
C PRO A 485 6.40 6.02 -8.14
N PRO A 486 5.72 5.51 -7.09
CA PRO A 486 4.44 6.07 -6.74
C PRO A 486 4.65 7.58 -6.60
N SER A 487 3.98 8.36 -7.46
CA SER A 487 4.05 9.80 -7.37
C SER A 487 3.69 10.20 -5.94
N ILE A 488 4.44 11.11 -5.32
CA ILE A 488 4.12 11.71 -4.00
C ILE A 488 2.64 12.12 -3.93
N THR A 489 2.06 12.46 -5.08
CA THR A 489 0.65 12.80 -5.31
C THR A 489 -0.32 11.65 -5.02
N LYS A 490 0.15 10.42 -4.82
CA LYS A 490 -0.65 9.25 -4.40
C LYS A 490 -0.55 8.95 -2.91
N ILE A 491 0.46 9.48 -2.21
CA ILE A 491 0.77 9.18 -0.81
C ILE A 491 0.33 10.33 0.11
N LEU A 492 0.34 11.56 -0.41
CA LEU A 492 -0.25 12.69 0.30
C LEU A 492 -1.80 12.60 0.34
N PRO A 493 -2.43 13.07 1.42
CA PRO A 493 -3.86 13.35 1.46
C PRO A 493 -4.24 14.22 0.27
N ALA A 494 -5.48 14.09 -0.21
CA ALA A 494 -6.07 14.85 -1.32
C ALA A 494 -6.32 16.34 -0.97
N GLU A 495 -5.40 16.91 -0.21
CA GLU A 495 -5.34 18.26 0.30
C GLU A 495 -3.93 18.83 0.05
N GLY A 496 -2.90 17.97 0.13
CA GLY A 496 -1.51 18.26 -0.26
C GLY A 496 -1.17 17.86 -1.69
N ARG A 497 -2.06 17.11 -2.38
CA ARG A 497 -1.86 16.73 -3.79
C ARG A 497 -1.87 17.95 -4.69
N TYR A 498 -2.74 18.92 -4.42
CA TYR A 498 -2.85 20.13 -5.23
C TYR A 498 -1.53 20.90 -5.39
N LEU A 499 -0.80 21.09 -4.28
CA LEU A 499 0.41 21.89 -4.26
C LEU A 499 1.59 21.11 -4.81
N PHE A 500 1.68 19.80 -4.54
CA PHE A 500 2.65 18.91 -5.16
C PHE A 500 2.37 18.70 -6.68
N ASP A 501 1.13 18.49 -7.11
CA ASP A 501 0.73 18.35 -8.53
C ASP A 501 1.02 19.62 -9.34
N LYS A 502 0.94 20.82 -8.72
CA LYS A 502 1.35 22.08 -9.36
C LYS A 502 2.85 22.35 -9.29
N LEU A 503 3.55 21.84 -8.28
CA LEU A 503 5.01 21.83 -8.18
C LEU A 503 5.65 20.98 -9.29
N LEU A 504 4.95 19.93 -9.72
CA LEU A 504 5.42 18.87 -10.62
C LEU A 504 4.96 18.96 -12.08
N ALA A 505 4.22 19.98 -12.50
CA ALA A 505 3.81 20.14 -13.89
C ALA A 505 4.77 21.06 -14.68
N PRO A 506 5.51 20.56 -15.70
CA PRO A 506 6.12 21.41 -16.73
C PRO A 506 5.12 21.74 -17.86
N PRO A 507 5.37 22.79 -18.68
CA PRO A 507 4.41 23.33 -19.64
C PRO A 507 4.03 22.31 -20.72
N ARG A 508 2.72 22.26 -20.99
CA ARG A 508 2.02 21.44 -22.00
C ARG A 508 2.85 21.16 -23.27
N THR A 509 3.12 19.89 -23.58
CA THR A 509 3.13 19.39 -24.97
C THR A 509 2.89 17.86 -25.16
N ASN A 510 2.42 17.06 -24.19
CA ASN A 510 1.73 15.77 -24.51
C ASN A 510 0.98 15.18 -23.29
N PRO A 511 -0.24 14.61 -23.43
CA PRO A 511 -1.11 14.23 -22.30
C PRO A 511 -0.93 12.82 -21.71
N ASN A 512 0.07 12.02 -22.12
CA ASN A 512 0.19 10.63 -21.70
C ASN A 512 1.55 10.33 -21.03
N GLN A 513 1.55 10.22 -19.68
CA GLN A 513 2.56 9.56 -18.82
C GLN A 513 3.94 10.31 -18.66
N VAL A 514 4.72 10.32 -17.55
CA VAL A 514 4.75 9.54 -16.28
C VAL A 514 5.84 10.12 -15.31
N LEU A 515 5.51 10.37 -14.02
CA LEU A 515 6.35 10.52 -12.79
C LEU A 515 7.02 11.84 -12.37
N LEU A 516 7.13 11.97 -11.04
CA LEU A 516 8.12 12.82 -10.35
C LEU A 516 9.54 12.51 -10.83
N THR A 517 10.13 13.46 -11.52
CA THR A 517 11.58 13.62 -11.64
C THR A 517 11.98 14.97 -11.04
N LEU A 518 13.22 15.07 -10.55
CA LEU A 518 13.87 16.21 -9.89
C LEU A 518 13.98 17.50 -10.74
N GLU A 519 13.19 17.64 -11.80
CA GLU A 519 13.33 18.68 -12.83
C GLU A 519 12.65 20.02 -12.47
N GLY A 520 12.06 20.13 -11.28
CA GLY A 520 11.37 21.34 -10.80
C GLY A 520 12.20 22.25 -9.89
N LEU A 521 13.47 21.90 -9.66
CA LEU A 521 14.39 22.66 -8.83
C LEU A 521 15.21 23.65 -9.64
N PRO A 522 15.76 24.70 -9.00
CA PRO A 522 16.77 25.52 -9.64
C PRO A 522 17.82 24.63 -10.32
N GLU A 523 18.08 24.87 -11.60
CA GLU A 523 19.05 24.09 -12.40
C GLU A 523 20.44 24.04 -11.75
N THR A 524 20.72 25.02 -10.88
CA THR A 524 21.88 25.10 -10.01
C THR A 524 21.43 25.12 -8.55
N LEU A 525 21.44 23.96 -7.90
CA LEU A 525 21.34 23.84 -6.46
C LEU A 525 22.72 23.52 -5.88
N ASP A 526 23.22 24.39 -5.02
CA ASP A 526 24.30 24.02 -4.11
C ASP A 526 23.67 23.27 -2.92
N THR A 527 23.31 22.01 -3.18
CA THR A 527 22.66 21.13 -2.20
C THR A 527 23.50 21.00 -0.92
N ALA A 528 24.82 21.03 -1.04
CA ALA A 528 25.75 21.02 0.08
C ALA A 528 25.61 22.30 0.94
N LYS A 529 25.62 23.48 0.31
CA LYS A 529 25.41 24.75 1.03
C LYS A 529 24.02 24.85 1.67
N ILE A 530 22.98 24.36 1.00
CA ILE A 530 21.61 24.37 1.57
C ILE A 530 21.52 23.42 2.77
N ALA A 531 22.08 22.21 2.67
CA ALA A 531 22.15 21.27 3.77
C ALA A 531 22.97 21.82 4.96
N GLU A 532 24.06 22.52 4.68
CA GLU A 532 24.88 23.20 5.68
C GLU A 532 24.09 24.30 6.40
N LEU A 533 23.47 25.21 5.65
CA LEU A 533 22.65 26.30 6.20
C LEU A 533 21.48 25.77 7.03
N PHE A 534 20.84 24.69 6.58
CA PHE A 534 19.80 24.04 7.34
C PHE A 534 20.35 23.40 8.63
N SER A 535 21.49 22.71 8.58
CA SER A 535 22.13 22.12 9.77
C SER A 535 22.47 23.18 10.82
N GLN A 536 22.98 24.34 10.38
CA GLN A 536 23.23 25.50 11.25
C GLN A 536 21.93 26.06 11.84
N ALA A 537 20.89 26.24 11.01
CA ALA A 537 19.58 26.72 11.43
C ALA A 537 18.90 25.77 12.42
N ARG A 538 18.95 24.46 12.17
CA ARG A 538 18.43 23.39 13.03
C ARG A 538 19.14 23.38 14.39
N THR A 539 20.47 23.47 14.40
CA THR A 539 21.26 23.54 15.63
C THR A 539 20.86 24.76 16.46
N LYS A 540 20.71 25.93 15.82
CA LYS A 540 20.27 27.16 16.47
C LYS A 540 18.83 27.05 17.01
N ALA A 541 17.91 26.44 16.25
CA ALA A 541 16.54 26.20 16.68
C ALA A 541 16.47 25.24 17.88
N LEU A 542 17.21 24.13 17.85
CA LEU A 542 17.30 23.18 18.97
C LEU A 542 17.89 23.82 20.23
N LEU A 543 18.90 24.69 20.10
CA LEU A 543 19.45 25.45 21.22
C LEU A 543 18.42 26.42 21.81
N LEU A 544 17.65 27.11 20.98
CA LEU A 544 16.61 28.04 21.43
C LEU A 544 15.45 27.30 22.12
N VAL A 545 15.01 26.17 21.57
CA VAL A 545 13.97 25.30 22.17
C VAL A 545 14.46 24.71 23.50
N GLY A 546 15.73 24.26 23.56
CA GLY A 546 16.35 23.78 24.79
C GLY A 546 16.53 24.86 25.86
N GLN A 547 16.80 26.10 25.46
CA GLN A 547 16.85 27.26 26.37
C GLN A 547 15.47 27.62 26.92
N SER A 548 14.41 27.58 26.11
CA SER A 548 13.03 27.78 26.60
C SER A 548 12.54 26.66 27.52
N ALA A 549 12.95 25.40 27.28
CA ALA A 549 12.65 24.29 28.20
C ALA A 549 13.42 24.42 29.54
N GLY A 550 14.63 25.00 29.52
CA GLY A 550 15.40 25.34 30.73
C GLY A 550 14.90 26.57 31.49
N LEU A 551 14.11 27.44 30.86
CA LEU A 551 13.48 28.62 31.47
C LEU A 551 12.07 28.31 32.04
N GLY A 552 11.59 27.07 31.91
CA GLY A 552 10.29 26.59 32.38
C GLY A 552 10.13 26.40 33.89
N THR A 553 10.90 27.10 34.73
CA THR A 553 10.56 27.27 36.16
C THR A 553 10.32 28.74 36.47
N GLY A 554 9.15 29.21 36.03
CA GLY A 554 8.57 30.46 36.52
C GLY A 554 8.32 31.48 35.42
N LEU A 555 7.12 31.43 34.84
CA LEU A 555 6.18 32.55 34.67
C LEU A 555 4.96 32.02 33.92
N GLY A 556 3.78 32.24 34.47
CA GLY A 556 2.51 31.72 33.95
C GLY A 556 1.98 32.56 32.80
N THR A 557 2.51 32.33 31.60
CA THR A 557 1.94 32.83 30.34
C THR A 557 1.58 31.68 29.41
N ASP A 558 0.51 31.89 28.65
CA ASP A 558 -0.12 30.91 27.77
C ASP A 558 0.90 30.43 26.70
N PRO A 559 1.19 29.11 26.57
CA PRO A 559 2.26 28.59 25.72
C PRO A 559 2.15 28.91 24.22
N GLY A 560 1.00 29.38 23.74
CA GLY A 560 0.83 29.86 22.36
C GLY A 560 1.54 31.18 22.07
N THR A 561 1.53 32.12 23.02
CA THR A 561 2.06 33.48 22.84
C THR A 561 3.59 33.56 22.86
N ASP A 562 4.24 32.78 23.73
CA ASP A 562 5.70 32.72 23.78
C ASP A 562 6.28 32.01 22.55
N LEU A 563 5.54 31.07 21.96
CA LEU A 563 5.95 30.35 20.76
C LEU A 563 5.78 31.18 19.49
N ASP A 564 4.71 31.98 19.37
CA ASP A 564 4.51 32.90 18.22
C ASP A 564 5.55 34.04 18.22
N ASN A 565 5.94 34.51 19.42
CA ASN A 565 7.06 35.44 19.58
C ASN A 565 8.41 34.78 19.28
N LEU A 566 8.60 33.51 19.68
CA LEU A 566 9.80 32.73 19.36
C LEU A 566 9.90 32.47 17.85
N LEU A 567 8.78 32.15 17.18
CA LEU A 567 8.67 31.95 15.72
C LEU A 567 8.95 33.24 14.96
N SER A 568 8.33 34.34 15.38
CA SER A 568 8.59 35.66 14.76
C SER A 568 10.05 36.08 14.94
N SER A 569 10.64 35.79 16.10
CA SER A 569 12.05 36.07 16.38
C SER A 569 13.01 35.12 15.65
N LEU A 570 12.65 33.85 15.46
CA LEU A 570 13.42 32.86 14.70
C LEU A 570 13.39 33.17 13.20
N ILE A 571 12.22 33.50 12.65
CA ILE A 571 12.05 33.93 11.26
C ILE A 571 12.83 35.22 11.02
N ALA A 572 12.69 36.23 11.88
CA ALA A 572 13.43 37.49 11.76
C ALA A 572 14.96 37.30 11.92
N ALA A 573 15.40 36.45 12.84
CA ALA A 573 16.83 36.16 13.04
C ALA A 573 17.43 35.33 11.91
N GLN A 574 16.62 34.53 11.20
CA GLN A 574 17.04 33.79 10.01
C GLN A 574 17.01 34.66 8.76
N GLU A 575 16.03 35.54 8.58
CA GLU A 575 16.04 36.56 7.53
C GLU A 575 17.27 37.48 7.68
N ALA A 576 17.62 37.88 8.90
CA ALA A 576 18.82 38.68 9.17
C ALA A 576 20.13 37.90 8.91
N ALA A 577 20.21 36.63 9.30
CA ALA A 577 21.38 35.78 9.02
C ALA A 577 21.52 35.48 7.52
N PHE A 578 20.41 35.31 6.82
CA PHE A 578 20.36 35.08 5.38
C PHE A 578 20.75 36.33 4.58
N GLN A 579 20.31 37.52 5.00
CA GLN A 579 20.76 38.80 4.44
C GLN A 579 22.26 39.05 4.65
N GLN A 580 22.84 38.55 5.74
CA GLN A 580 24.30 38.61 5.98
C GLN A 580 25.11 37.61 5.14
N LEU A 581 24.47 36.56 4.60
CA LEU A 581 25.12 35.52 3.79
C LEU A 581 24.97 35.74 2.27
N CYS A 582 24.04 36.62 1.87
CA CYS A 582 23.81 37.03 0.48
C CYS A 582 24.53 38.35 0.09
N HIS A 583 25.22 38.97 1.05
CA HIS A 583 26.22 40.02 0.85
C HIS A 583 27.61 39.47 1.13
#